data_AF-A0A8S9XI87-F1
#
_entry.id   AF-A0A8S9XI87-F1
#
_cell.length_a   1.000
_cell.length_b   1.000
_cell.length_c   1.000
_cell.angle_alpha   90.00
_cell.angle_beta   90.00
_cell.angle_gamma   90.00
#
_symmetry.space_group_name_H-M   'P 1'
#
loop_
_entity.id
_entity.type
_entity.pdbx_description
1 polymer ?
#
loop_
_entity_poly.entity_id
_entity_poly.type
_entity_poly.pdbx_seq_one_letter_code
_entity_poly.pdbx_strand_id
1 'polypeptide(L)'
;MEPDQHCSICNKETDDEQLLCEWCSREETISSIQDQCHGKQKQAAEKMQASSSKLHDEINVGDNVVVTVPKFDRGPLDCRNVRGIILEERNGFFRVGTAAGILKNLCSRDQLAKTFKNTEESEVLRDKLVTLRETVTFFSLFEGQGIILLN
;
A
#
# COMPACT_ATOMS: atom_id res chain seq x y z
N MET A 1 4.38 0.82 -66.79
CA MET A 1 4.69 1.65 -65.62
C MET A 1 3.64 1.26 -64.60
N GLU A 2 3.98 0.26 -63.79
CA GLU A 2 3.09 -0.18 -62.70
C GLU A 2 3.08 0.92 -61.63
N PRO A 3 1.94 1.21 -60.99
CA PRO A 3 1.88 2.25 -59.99
C PRO A 3 2.61 1.76 -58.73
N ASP A 4 3.73 2.41 -58.39
CA ASP A 4 4.47 2.15 -57.17
C ASP A 4 3.56 2.46 -55.97
N GLN A 5 3.05 1.41 -55.31
CA GLN A 5 2.20 1.57 -54.13
C GLN A 5 3.07 1.84 -52.91
N HIS A 6 2.73 2.89 -52.17
CA HIS A 6 3.50 3.36 -51.03
C HIS A 6 2.60 3.49 -49.81
N CYS A 7 3.12 3.11 -48.64
CA CYS A 7 2.43 3.23 -47.35
C CYS A 7 2.10 4.69 -47.03
N SER A 8 0.85 4.97 -46.66
CA SER A 8 0.36 6.33 -46.36
C SER A 8 1.01 7.01 -45.14
N ILE A 9 1.63 6.25 -44.23
CA ILE A 9 2.27 6.80 -43.01
C ILE A 9 3.79 6.94 -43.16
N CYS A 10 4.48 5.91 -43.66
CA CYS A 10 5.94 5.89 -43.72
C CYS A 10 6.52 5.99 -45.15
N ASN A 11 5.65 6.09 -46.16
CA ASN A 11 5.99 6.28 -47.57
C ASN A 11 6.99 5.24 -48.13
N LYS A 12 6.96 4.02 -47.59
CA LYS A 12 7.72 2.87 -48.10
C LYS A 12 6.91 2.11 -49.13
N GLU A 13 7.58 1.57 -50.14
CA GLU A 13 6.98 0.68 -51.13
C GLU A 13 6.29 -0.51 -50.44
N THR A 14 5.08 -0.83 -50.91
CA THR A 14 4.25 -1.94 -50.43
C THR A 14 3.93 -2.86 -51.60
N ASP A 15 4.15 -4.16 -51.41
CA ASP A 15 3.93 -5.18 -52.44
C ASP A 15 2.43 -5.49 -52.69
N ASP A 16 1.55 -5.00 -51.81
CA ASP A 16 0.10 -5.25 -51.81
C ASP A 16 -0.72 -3.96 -51.97
N GLU A 17 -1.99 -4.07 -52.38
CA GLU A 17 -2.99 -2.97 -52.43
C GLU A 17 -3.38 -2.39 -51.04
N GLN A 18 -2.50 -2.52 -50.05
CA GLN A 18 -2.77 -2.14 -48.66
C GLN A 18 -2.36 -0.70 -48.40
N LEU A 19 -3.29 0.08 -47.82
CA LEU A 19 -3.12 1.49 -47.45
C LEU A 19 -2.01 1.75 -46.42
N LEU A 20 -1.60 0.69 -45.70
CA LEU A 20 -0.62 0.69 -44.61
C LEU A 20 0.28 -0.54 -44.74
N CYS A 21 1.58 -0.37 -44.53
CA CYS A 21 2.50 -1.51 -44.43
C CYS A 21 2.31 -2.27 -43.11
N GLU A 22 2.75 -3.53 -43.09
CA GLU A 22 2.63 -4.42 -41.92
C GLU A 22 3.14 -3.80 -40.61
N TRP A 23 4.24 -3.04 -40.67
CA TRP A 23 4.82 -2.39 -39.49
C TRP A 23 3.96 -1.25 -38.95
N CYS A 24 3.41 -0.40 -39.82
CA CYS A 24 2.53 0.70 -39.40
C CYS A 24 1.21 0.17 -38.83
N SER A 25 0.63 -0.87 -39.46
CA SER A 25 -0.56 -1.56 -38.95
C SER A 25 -0.30 -2.22 -37.60
N ARG A 26 0.88 -2.82 -37.42
CA ARG A 26 1.29 -3.43 -36.15
C ARG A 26 1.50 -2.39 -35.06
N GLU A 27 2.08 -1.24 -35.38
CA GLU A 27 2.28 -0.13 -34.43
C GLU A 27 0.93 0.42 -33.93
N GLU A 28 -0.03 0.63 -34.82
CA GLU A 28 -1.39 1.06 -34.44
C GLU A 28 -2.07 0.02 -33.55
N THR A 29 -1.92 -1.26 -33.88
CA THR A 29 -2.44 -2.37 -33.07
C THR A 29 -1.81 -2.39 -31.67
N ILE A 30 -0.49 -2.21 -31.57
CA ILE A 30 0.23 -2.16 -30.28
C ILE A 30 -0.25 -0.98 -29.45
N SER A 31 -0.36 0.20 -30.05
CA SER A 31 -0.83 1.40 -29.35
C SER A 31 -2.26 1.21 -28.82
N SER A 32 -3.17 0.68 -29.65
CA SER A 32 -4.55 0.38 -29.25
C SER A 32 -4.61 -0.63 -28.09
N ILE A 33 -3.78 -1.68 -28.13
CA ILE A 33 -3.69 -2.66 -27.04
C ILE A 33 -3.16 -2.02 -25.76
N GLN A 34 -2.14 -1.16 -25.86
CA GLN A 34 -1.57 -0.46 -24.70
C GLN A 34 -2.62 0.42 -24.00
N ASP A 35 -3.40 1.19 -24.77
CA ASP A 35 -4.48 2.03 -24.23
C ASP A 35 -5.57 1.19 -23.55
N GLN A 36 -5.98 0.09 -24.18
CA GLN A 36 -6.94 -0.85 -23.59
C GLN A 36 -6.42 -1.49 -22.31
N CYS A 37 -5.15 -1.92 -22.31
CA CYS A 37 -4.49 -2.50 -21.13
C CYS A 37 -4.44 -1.49 -19.99
N HIS A 38 -4.04 -0.25 -20.27
CA HIS A 38 -3.98 0.81 -19.27
C HIS A 38 -5.36 1.14 -18.70
N GLY A 39 -6.40 1.19 -19.54
CA GLY A 39 -7.78 1.35 -19.09
C GLY A 39 -8.25 0.23 -18.16
N LYS A 40 -7.95 -1.03 -18.51
CA LYS A 40 -8.28 -2.20 -17.67
C LYS A 40 -7.51 -2.21 -16.34
N GLN A 41 -6.23 -1.81 -16.35
CA GLN A 41 -5.42 -1.69 -15.13
C GLN A 41 -6.01 -0.64 -14.17
N LYS A 42 -6.44 0.52 -14.69
CA LYS A 42 -7.14 1.53 -13.89
C LYS A 42 -8.43 1.00 -13.27
N GLN A 43 -9.28 0.36 -14.08
CA GLN A 43 -10.52 -0.24 -13.59
C GLN A 43 -10.27 -1.33 -12.54
N ALA A 44 -9.21 -2.13 -12.69
CA ALA A 44 -8.83 -3.13 -11.71
C ALA A 44 -8.38 -2.48 -10.39
N ALA A 45 -7.56 -1.42 -10.46
CA ALA A 45 -7.12 -0.66 -9.29
C ALA A 45 -8.30 -0.02 -8.53
N GLU A 46 -9.24 0.58 -9.26
CA GLU A 46 -10.47 1.15 -8.68
C GLU A 46 -11.31 0.07 -7.98
N LYS A 47 -11.49 -1.10 -8.60
CA LYS A 47 -12.21 -2.24 -7.98
C LYS A 47 -11.51 -2.74 -6.71
N MET A 48 -10.18 -2.78 -6.69
CA MET A 48 -9.41 -3.16 -5.50
C MET A 48 -9.61 -2.15 -4.37
N GLN A 49 -9.55 -0.83 -4.66
CA GLN A 49 -9.80 0.22 -3.68
C GLN A 49 -11.24 0.19 -3.13
N ALA A 50 -12.23 0.02 -4.01
CA ALA A 50 -13.63 -0.10 -3.62
C ALA A 50 -13.91 -1.35 -2.78
N SER A 51 -13.14 -2.43 -2.99
CA SER A 51 -13.25 -3.64 -2.17
C SER A 51 -12.56 -3.47 -0.81
N SER A 52 -11.40 -2.81 -0.77
CA SER A 52 -10.67 -2.53 0.48
C SER A 52 -11.46 -1.60 1.41
N SER A 53 -12.02 -0.50 0.86
CA SER A 53 -12.83 0.46 1.62
C SER A 53 -14.09 -0.18 2.23
N LYS A 54 -14.68 -1.18 1.57
CA LYS A 54 -15.82 -1.94 2.13
C LYS A 54 -15.43 -2.91 3.25
N LEU A 55 -14.18 -3.37 3.26
CA LEU A 55 -13.69 -4.32 4.25
C LEU A 55 -13.26 -3.63 5.54
N HIS A 56 -12.82 -2.38 5.45
CA HIS A 56 -12.22 -1.64 6.54
C HIS A 56 -13.23 -0.64 7.11
N ASP A 57 -13.64 -0.86 8.37
CA ASP A 57 -14.52 0.06 9.10
C ASP A 57 -13.98 1.50 9.10
N GLU A 58 -14.86 2.49 9.17
CA GLU A 58 -14.44 3.87 9.35
C GLU A 58 -13.75 4.03 10.72
N ILE A 59 -12.62 4.74 10.69
CA ILE A 59 -11.76 4.97 11.85
C ILE A 59 -11.70 6.47 12.08
N ASN A 60 -11.99 6.90 13.31
CA ASN A 60 -11.97 8.30 13.72
C ASN A 60 -10.86 8.58 14.73
N VAL A 61 -10.53 9.87 14.90
CA VAL A 61 -9.63 10.31 15.98
C VAL A 61 -10.23 9.94 17.34
N GLY A 62 -9.40 9.39 18.22
CA GLY A 62 -9.82 8.86 19.53
C GLY A 62 -10.25 7.38 19.52
N ASP A 63 -10.36 6.74 18.34
CA ASP A 63 -10.66 5.31 18.29
C ASP A 63 -9.46 4.46 18.76
N ASN A 64 -9.77 3.35 19.42
CA ASN A 64 -8.82 2.32 19.78
C ASN A 64 -8.51 1.44 18.57
N VAL A 65 -7.23 1.33 18.25
CA VAL A 65 -6.74 0.61 17.08
C VAL A 65 -5.59 -0.32 17.43
N VAL A 66 -5.42 -1.31 16.56
CA VAL A 66 -4.29 -2.21 16.55
C VAL A 66 -3.51 -2.01 15.27
N VAL A 67 -2.22 -1.75 15.40
CA VAL A 67 -1.27 -1.66 14.30
C VAL A 67 -0.67 -3.04 14.06
N THR A 68 -0.79 -3.54 12.83
CA THR A 68 -0.17 -4.80 12.43
C THR A 68 1.31 -4.59 12.13
N VAL A 69 2.18 -5.32 12.82
CA VAL A 69 3.64 -5.21 12.67
C VAL A 69 4.15 -6.26 11.67
N PRO A 70 4.92 -5.82 10.65
CA PRO A 70 5.50 -6.72 9.67
C PRO A 70 6.53 -7.67 10.32
N LYS A 71 6.77 -8.81 9.65
CA LYS A 71 7.70 -9.85 10.14
C LYS A 71 9.14 -9.35 10.36
N PHE A 72 9.58 -8.38 9.57
CA PHE A 72 10.95 -7.85 9.65
C PHE A 72 11.19 -7.01 10.91
N ASP A 73 10.16 -6.36 11.44
CA ASP A 73 10.26 -5.45 12.58
C ASP A 73 9.94 -6.11 13.91
N ARG A 74 9.76 -7.44 13.91
CA ARG A 74 9.43 -8.22 15.10
C ARG A 74 10.40 -9.38 15.27
N GLY A 75 10.84 -9.60 16.51
CA GLY A 75 11.53 -10.82 16.90
C GLY A 75 10.60 -12.05 16.83
N PRO A 76 11.16 -13.27 16.85
CA PRO A 76 10.38 -14.52 16.79
C PRO A 76 9.27 -14.64 17.83
N LEU A 77 9.50 -14.11 19.03
CA LEU A 77 8.59 -14.18 20.18
C LEU A 77 7.76 -12.90 20.38
N ASP A 78 7.94 -11.90 19.51
CA ASP A 78 7.27 -10.62 19.67
C ASP A 78 5.82 -10.66 19.19
N CYS A 79 4.99 -9.81 19.81
CA CYS A 79 3.60 -9.66 19.44
C CYS A 79 3.45 -9.11 18.01
N ARG A 80 2.52 -9.69 17.24
CA ARG A 80 2.24 -9.24 15.86
C ARG A 80 1.53 -7.90 15.80
N ASN A 81 0.91 -7.50 16.89
CA ASN A 81 -0.12 -6.48 16.96
C ASN A 81 0.21 -5.53 18.11
N VAL A 82 0.32 -4.24 17.82
CA VAL A 82 0.57 -3.18 18.81
C VAL A 82 -0.73 -2.40 19.01
N ARG A 83 -1.14 -2.22 20.27
CA ARG A 83 -2.35 -1.45 20.63
C ARG A 83 -2.02 0.03 20.76
N GLY A 84 -2.95 0.87 20.33
CA GLY A 84 -2.84 2.32 20.45
C GLY A 84 -4.14 3.05 20.16
N ILE A 85 -4.07 4.38 20.23
CA ILE A 85 -5.18 5.30 20.01
C ILE A 85 -4.79 6.24 18.88
N ILE A 86 -5.75 6.63 18.05
CA ILE A 86 -5.50 7.61 16.99
C ILE A 86 -5.52 9.01 17.56
N LEU A 87 -4.43 9.74 17.35
CA LEU A 87 -4.23 11.10 17.83
C LEU A 87 -4.58 12.14 16.76
N GLU A 88 -4.17 11.90 15.51
CA GLU A 88 -4.40 12.81 14.40
C GLU A 88 -4.66 12.02 13.11
N GLU A 89 -5.48 12.60 12.24
CA GLU A 89 -5.63 12.15 10.85
C GLU A 89 -5.15 13.26 9.91
N ARG A 90 -4.33 12.90 8.92
CA ARG A 90 -3.89 13.79 7.84
C ARG A 90 -4.01 13.08 6.50
N ASN A 91 -4.93 13.54 5.65
CA ASN A 91 -5.11 13.07 4.28
C ASN A 91 -5.23 11.53 4.16
N GLY A 92 -5.98 10.88 5.06
CA GLY A 92 -6.16 9.42 5.08
C GLY A 92 -5.01 8.62 5.71
N PHE A 93 -4.02 9.31 6.27
CA PHE A 93 -2.99 8.72 7.12
C PHE A 93 -3.21 9.08 8.59
N PHE A 94 -2.99 8.12 9.47
CA PHE A 94 -3.29 8.26 10.89
C PHE A 94 -2.02 8.24 11.72
N ARG A 95 -1.98 9.10 12.73
CA ARG A 95 -0.94 9.12 13.75
C ARG A 95 -1.42 8.37 14.98
N VAL A 96 -0.70 7.32 15.34
CA VAL A 96 -1.08 6.44 16.45
C VAL A 96 -0.20 6.71 17.67
N GLY A 97 -0.85 6.94 18.81
CA GLY A 97 -0.25 6.98 20.12
C GLY A 97 -0.33 5.61 20.79
N THR A 98 0.78 5.16 21.37
CA THR A 98 0.87 3.90 22.10
C THR A 98 1.42 4.16 23.49
N ALA A 99 1.38 3.17 24.39
CA ALA A 99 1.96 3.32 25.72
C ALA A 99 3.49 3.55 25.70
N ALA A 100 4.18 3.11 24.64
CA ALA A 100 5.61 3.35 24.47
C ALA A 100 5.95 4.76 23.96
N GLY A 101 4.99 5.43 23.31
CA GLY A 101 5.21 6.68 22.60
C GLY A 101 4.27 6.90 21.42
N ILE A 102 4.43 8.04 20.76
CA ILE A 102 3.80 8.36 19.47
C ILE A 102 4.63 7.75 18.35
N LEU A 103 3.97 7.02 17.44
CA LEU A 103 4.65 6.50 16.25
C LEU A 103 5.15 7.65 15.36
N LYS A 104 6.44 7.56 14.99
CA LYS A 104 7.09 8.50 14.06
C LYS A 104 6.47 8.42 12.67
N ASN A 105 6.14 7.22 12.23
CA ASN A 105 5.56 6.96 10.91
C ASN A 105 4.04 7.12 10.98
N LEU A 106 3.46 7.66 9.91
CA LEU A 106 2.02 7.68 9.73
C LEU A 106 1.55 6.30 9.22
N CYS A 107 0.45 5.80 9.77
CA CYS A 107 -0.13 4.52 9.40
C CYS A 107 -1.23 4.73 8.35
N SER A 108 -1.27 3.89 7.32
CA SER A 108 -2.42 3.82 6.41
C SER A 108 -3.57 3.04 7.05
N ARG A 109 -4.78 3.21 6.52
CA ARG A 109 -5.97 2.47 6.98
C ARG A 109 -5.76 0.95 6.99
N ASP A 110 -5.06 0.41 6.00
CA ASP A 110 -4.84 -1.04 5.83
C ASP A 110 -3.95 -1.66 6.93
N GLN A 111 -3.13 -0.84 7.59
CA GLN A 111 -2.27 -1.29 8.69
C GLN A 111 -3.00 -1.31 10.04
N LEU A 112 -4.20 -0.74 10.08
CA LEU A 112 -4.98 -0.50 11.29
C LEU A 112 -6.19 -1.42 11.35
N ALA A 113 -6.48 -1.94 12.53
CA ALA A 113 -7.73 -2.64 12.82
C ALA A 113 -8.37 -2.02 14.05
N LYS A 114 -9.66 -1.70 13.98
CA LYS A 114 -10.41 -1.19 15.13
C LYS A 114 -10.49 -2.27 16.21
N THR A 115 -10.32 -1.89 17.48
CA THR A 115 -10.42 -2.83 18.59
C THR A 115 -11.35 -2.30 19.67
N PHE A 116 -12.11 -3.22 20.28
CA PHE A 116 -13.03 -2.91 21.38
C PHE A 116 -12.32 -2.90 22.74
N LYS A 117 -11.04 -3.31 22.80
CA LYS A 117 -10.26 -3.23 24.03
C LYS A 117 -9.72 -1.81 24.18
N ASN A 118 -10.28 -1.08 25.13
CA ASN A 118 -9.87 0.29 25.42
C ASN A 118 -8.46 0.30 26.00
N THR A 119 -7.54 0.95 25.28
CA THR A 119 -6.36 1.56 25.88
C THR A 119 -6.81 2.92 26.41
N GLU A 120 -6.49 3.24 27.66
CA GLU A 120 -6.87 4.54 28.20
C GLU A 120 -6.00 5.64 27.58
N GLU A 121 -6.59 6.80 27.29
CA GLU A 121 -5.83 7.93 26.72
C GLU A 121 -4.70 8.39 27.64
N SER A 122 -4.88 8.20 28.95
CA SER A 122 -3.88 8.44 30.00
C SER A 122 -2.64 7.55 29.91
N GLU A 123 -2.76 6.37 29.29
CA GLU A 123 -1.63 5.44 29.12
C GLU A 123 -0.74 5.84 27.93
N VAL A 124 -1.20 6.74 27.07
CA VAL A 124 -0.46 7.14 25.86
C VAL A 124 0.65 8.12 26.23
N LEU A 125 1.90 7.71 26.03
CA LEU A 125 3.06 8.58 26.25
C LEU A 125 3.24 9.54 25.06
N ARG A 126 2.77 10.79 25.22
CA ARG A 126 2.82 11.80 24.14
C ARG A 126 4.19 12.47 23.97
N ASP A 127 5.06 12.36 24.97
CA ASP A 127 6.35 13.09 25.00
C ASP A 127 7.45 12.41 24.19
N LYS A 128 7.28 11.14 23.83
CA LYS A 128 8.30 10.33 23.17
C LYS A 128 7.87 9.91 21.77
N LEU A 129 8.72 10.20 20.79
CA LEU A 129 8.59 9.67 19.43
C LEU A 129 9.30 8.32 19.33
N VAL A 130 8.58 7.28 18.92
CA VAL A 130 9.08 5.92 18.79
C VAL A 130 8.83 5.34 17.40
N THR A 131 9.70 4.44 16.97
CA THR A 131 9.51 3.62 15.78
C THR A 131 8.65 2.40 16.10
N LEU A 132 8.10 1.74 15.07
CA LEU A 132 7.36 0.49 15.25
C LEU A 132 8.19 -0.58 15.97
N ARG A 133 9.47 -0.73 15.59
CA ARG A 133 10.39 -1.68 16.20
C ARG A 133 10.63 -1.37 17.67
N GLU A 134 10.95 -0.13 18.02
CA GLU A 134 11.15 0.28 19.42
C GLU A 134 9.89 0.05 20.26
N THR A 135 8.72 0.27 19.67
CA THR A 135 7.42 0.01 20.33
C THR A 135 7.23 -1.48 20.59
N VAL A 136 7.54 -2.33 19.62
CA VAL A 136 7.46 -3.79 19.75
C VAL A 136 8.44 -4.30 20.79
N THR A 137 9.68 -3.78 20.79
CA THR A 137 10.69 -4.09 21.80
C THR A 137 10.23 -3.68 23.20
N PHE A 138 9.57 -2.53 23.36
CA PHE A 138 9.02 -2.08 24.65
C PHE A 138 7.96 -3.02 25.19
N PHE A 139 7.11 -3.58 24.31
CA PHE A 139 6.11 -4.58 24.70
C PHE A 139 6.64 -6.02 24.71
N SER A 140 7.87 -6.24 24.27
CA SER A 140 8.50 -7.56 24.25
C SER A 140 8.93 -7.95 25.65
N LEU A 141 8.62 -9.19 26.04
CA LEU A 141 9.11 -9.76 27.30
C LEU A 141 10.63 -10.02 27.29
N PHE A 142 11.26 -10.01 26.11
CA PHE A 142 12.64 -10.45 25.89
C PHE A 142 13.51 -9.36 25.23
N GLU A 143 13.16 -8.08 25.41
CA GLU A 143 13.91 -6.92 24.88
C GLU A 143 14.22 -7.02 23.37
N GLY A 144 13.35 -7.69 22.61
CA GLY A 144 13.48 -7.83 21.15
C GLY A 144 14.54 -8.82 20.65
N GLN A 145 15.21 -9.57 21.54
CA GLN A 145 16.21 -10.57 21.12
C GLN A 145 15.56 -11.90 20.69
N GLY A 146 14.36 -12.20 21.21
CA GLY A 146 13.57 -13.36 20.78
C GLY A 146 14.21 -14.73 21.08
N ILE A 147 15.13 -14.79 22.03
CA ILE A 147 15.78 -16.01 22.52
C ILE A 147 15.70 -16.05 24.04
N ILE A 148 15.32 -17.20 24.59
CA ILE A 148 15.47 -17.50 26.01
C ILE A 148 16.88 -18.05 26.20
N LEU A 149 17.76 -17.31 26.87
CA LEU A 149 19.01 -17.87 27.38
C LEU A 149 18.65 -18.76 28.57
N LEU A 150 18.56 -20.07 28.34
CA LEU A 150 18.49 -21.05 29.42
C LEU A 150 19.84 -21.02 30.15
N ASN A 151 19.79 -20.67 31.44
CA ASN A 151 20.92 -20.70 32.37
C ASN A 151 20.98 -22.05 33.08
#